data_AF-A0A2E8J110-F1
#
_entry.id   AF-A0A2E8J110-F1
#
_cell.length_a   1.000
_cell.length_b   1.000
_cell.length_c   1.000
_cell.angle_alpha   90.00
_cell.angle_beta   90.00
_cell.angle_gamma   90.00
#
_symmetry.space_group_name_H-M   'P 1'
#
loop_
_entity.id
_entity.type
_entity.pdbx_description
1 polymer ?
#
loop_
_entity_poly.entity_id
_entity_poly.type
_entity_poly.pdbx_seq_one_letter_code
_entity_poly.pdbx_strand_id
1 'polypeptide(L)'
;MVSCQVFLVIGCVTGSIVLLCGLYLYFEVGEGVVYLTLVGTFFVIFYTWPPKHFALGEISVLLVWGPLLVAGSYFVMAGKLSSSILTISLVYGTGPALLILGKHIDKIDDDRARKVQSLPLVIGSPSAQYTALGLVAVQWCLLATLILTQAMY
;
A
#
# COMPACT_ATOMS: atom_id res chain seq x y z
N MET A 1 8.91 25.26 -11.94
CA MET A 1 9.45 24.27 -10.98
C MET A 1 9.40 24.88 -9.59
N VAL A 2 8.93 24.14 -8.58
CA VAL A 2 8.86 24.61 -7.19
C VAL A 2 10.28 24.67 -6.60
N SER A 3 10.59 25.69 -5.80
CA SER A 3 11.90 25.80 -5.14
C SER A 3 12.11 24.67 -4.12
N CYS A 4 13.35 24.20 -3.96
CA CYS A 4 13.72 23.19 -2.96
C CYS A 4 13.30 23.60 -1.54
N GLN A 5 13.42 24.89 -1.21
CA GLN A 5 12.97 25.42 0.08
C GLN A 5 11.46 25.22 0.29
N VAL A 6 10.66 25.51 -0.73
CA VAL A 6 9.19 25.34 -0.66
C VAL A 6 8.83 23.86 -0.52
N PHE A 7 9.52 22.98 -1.24
CA PHE A 7 9.33 21.53 -1.10
C PHE A 7 9.61 21.05 0.33
N LEU A 8 10.74 21.49 0.93
CA LEU A 8 11.09 21.13 2.31
C LEU A 8 10.09 21.69 3.32
N VAL A 9 9.67 22.94 3.17
CA VAL A 9 8.68 23.54 4.06
C VAL A 9 7.36 22.77 4.01
N ILE A 10 6.87 22.44 2.81
CA ILE A 10 5.64 21.64 2.66
C ILE A 10 5.81 20.28 3.32
N GLY A 11 6.92 19.57 3.07
CA GLY A 11 7.19 18.26 3.65
C GLY A 11 7.29 18.31 5.18
N CYS A 12 7.97 19.30 5.75
CA CYS A 12 8.07 19.48 7.20
C CYS A 12 6.71 19.80 7.82
N VAL A 13 5.92 20.68 7.20
CA VAL A 13 4.59 21.07 7.71
C VAL A 13 3.64 19.88 7.69
N THR A 14 3.48 19.20 6.54
CA THR A 14 2.58 18.04 6.44
C THR A 14 3.05 16.87 7.29
N GLY A 15 4.36 16.61 7.32
CA GLY A 15 4.96 15.60 8.19
C GLY A 15 4.70 15.88 9.67
N SER A 16 4.87 17.13 10.11
CA SER A 16 4.59 17.51 11.51
C SER A 16 3.12 17.34 11.87
N ILE A 17 2.20 17.71 10.97
CA ILE A 17 0.77 17.49 11.18
C ILE A 17 0.46 16.00 11.36
N VAL A 18 1.01 15.14 10.50
CA VAL A 18 0.80 13.68 10.61
C VAL A 18 1.36 13.15 11.93
N LEU A 19 2.54 13.60 12.37
CA LEU A 19 3.13 13.17 13.64
C LEU A 19 2.29 13.64 14.85
N LEU A 20 1.75 14.86 14.81
CA LEU A 20 0.85 15.35 15.86
C LEU A 20 -0.46 14.56 15.91
N CYS A 21 -1.05 14.22 14.75
CA CYS A 21 -2.21 13.35 14.68
C CYS A 21 -1.89 11.95 15.23
N GLY A 22 -0.74 11.37 14.84
CA GLY A 22 -0.29 10.08 15.37
C GLY A 22 -0.08 10.09 16.88
N LEU A 23 0.48 11.17 17.43
CA LEU A 23 0.66 11.35 18.86
C LEU A 23 -0.68 11.47 19.59
N TYR A 24 -1.64 12.21 19.04
CA TYR A 24 -3.00 12.29 19.59
C TYR A 24 -3.65 10.89 19.61
N LEU A 25 -3.61 10.17 18.49
CA LEU A 25 -4.18 8.83 18.39
C LEU A 25 -3.48 7.82 19.31
N TYR A 26 -2.19 7.99 19.58
CA TYR A 26 -1.49 7.16 20.57
C TYR A 26 -2.09 7.29 21.97
N PHE A 27 -2.47 8.49 22.40
CA PHE A 27 -3.11 8.68 23.71
C PHE A 27 -4.55 8.14 23.76
N GLU A 28 -5.27 8.17 22.65
CA GLU A 28 -6.66 7.69 22.57
C GLU A 28 -6.77 6.16 22.40
N VAL A 29 -5.88 5.56 21.61
CA VAL A 29 -5.98 4.14 21.19
C VAL A 29 -4.89 3.27 21.81
N GLY A 30 -3.70 3.83 22.04
CA GLY A 30 -2.56 3.13 22.64
C GLY A 30 -1.43 2.79 21.66
N GLU A 31 -0.53 1.91 22.11
CA GLU A 31 0.77 1.63 21.48
C GLU A 31 0.69 1.09 20.05
N GLY A 32 -0.41 0.46 19.66
CA GLY A 32 -0.62 -0.05 18.29
C GLY A 32 -0.46 1.05 17.22
N VAL A 33 -0.82 2.29 17.56
CA VAL A 33 -0.71 3.46 16.67
C VAL A 33 0.75 3.79 16.36
N VAL A 34 1.69 3.52 17.28
CA VAL A 34 3.11 3.78 17.05
C VAL A 34 3.61 2.93 15.89
N TYR A 35 3.26 1.65 15.85
CA TYR A 35 3.64 0.76 14.76
C TYR A 35 3.04 1.19 13.42
N LEU A 36 1.76 1.57 13.38
CA LEU A 36 1.11 2.10 12.18
C LEU A 36 1.80 3.39 11.69
N THR A 37 2.13 4.29 12.61
CA THR A 37 2.81 5.56 12.30
C THR A 37 4.22 5.31 11.77
N LEU A 38 4.98 4.40 12.37
CA LEU A 38 6.33 4.06 11.93
C LEU A 38 6.33 3.43 10.53
N VAL A 39 5.46 2.45 10.28
CA VAL A 39 5.38 1.78 8.97
C VAL A 39 4.84 2.75 7.90
N GLY A 40 3.83 3.57 8.23
CA GLY A 40 3.32 4.59 7.33
C GLY A 40 4.39 5.65 6.98
N THR A 41 5.13 6.13 7.98
CA THR A 41 6.24 7.08 7.79
C THR A 41 7.33 6.48 6.93
N PHE A 42 7.67 5.19 7.15
CA PHE A 42 8.59 4.47 6.28
C PHE A 42 8.13 4.50 4.83
N PHE A 43 6.87 4.17 4.52
CA PHE A 43 6.38 4.24 3.14
C PHE A 43 6.36 5.67 2.60
N VAL A 44 5.98 6.69 3.36
CA VAL A 44 6.00 8.09 2.86
C VAL A 44 7.42 8.54 2.46
N ILE A 45 8.43 8.21 3.27
CA ILE A 45 9.82 8.61 3.01
C ILE A 45 10.42 7.74 1.90
N PHE A 46 10.17 6.44 1.96
CA PHE A 46 10.90 5.46 1.18
C PHE A 46 10.13 4.88 -0.01
N TYR A 47 8.86 5.20 -0.26
CA TYR A 47 8.13 4.57 -1.38
C TYR A 47 8.78 4.83 -2.75
N THR A 48 9.49 5.95 -2.91
CA THR A 48 10.25 6.26 -4.13
C THR A 48 11.62 5.59 -4.18
N TRP A 49 12.26 5.35 -3.03
CA TRP A 49 13.58 4.75 -2.87
C TRP A 49 13.69 4.16 -1.46
N PRO A 50 14.08 2.90 -1.20
CA PRO A 50 14.55 1.88 -2.14
C PRO A 50 13.55 0.86 -2.76
N PRO A 51 12.29 0.65 -2.32
CA PRO A 51 11.42 -0.43 -2.83
C PRO A 51 11.23 -0.41 -4.35
N LYS A 52 11.19 0.78 -4.95
CA LYS A 52 11.07 0.97 -6.39
C LYS A 52 12.27 0.42 -7.18
N HIS A 53 13.45 0.32 -6.56
CA HIS A 53 14.62 -0.31 -7.17
C HIS A 53 14.58 -1.83 -7.10
N PHE A 54 13.84 -2.38 -6.14
CA PHE A 54 13.72 -3.84 -5.98
C PHE A 54 12.47 -4.42 -6.63
N ALA A 55 11.79 -3.67 -7.50
CA ALA A 55 10.51 -4.05 -8.09
C ALA A 55 9.42 -4.41 -7.05
N LEU A 56 9.46 -3.74 -5.89
CA LEU A 56 8.51 -3.95 -4.79
C LEU A 56 7.36 -2.92 -4.80
N GLY A 57 7.17 -2.20 -5.90
CA GLY A 57 6.18 -1.12 -6.00
C GLY A 57 4.76 -1.64 -5.78
N GLU A 58 4.41 -2.74 -6.44
CA GLU A 58 3.10 -3.37 -6.40
C GLU A 58 2.77 -3.89 -5.00
N ILE A 59 3.74 -4.53 -4.32
CA ILE A 59 3.59 -5.00 -2.94
C ILE A 59 3.46 -3.81 -1.97
N SER A 60 4.23 -2.75 -2.19
CA SER A 60 4.14 -1.53 -1.39
C SER A 60 2.75 -0.90 -1.50
N VAL A 61 2.20 -0.84 -2.70
CA VAL A 61 0.84 -0.34 -2.95
C VAL A 61 -0.20 -1.23 -2.27
N LEU A 62 -0.07 -2.56 -2.37
CA LEU A 62 -0.97 -3.50 -1.71
C LEU A 62 -0.98 -3.31 -0.18
N LEU A 63 0.20 -3.15 0.44
CA LEU A 63 0.34 -2.96 1.88
C LEU A 63 -0.23 -1.61 2.33
N VAL A 64 0.09 -0.53 1.62
CA VAL A 64 -0.35 0.83 1.95
C VAL A 64 -1.86 0.96 1.80
N TRP A 65 -2.42 0.55 0.67
CA TRP A 65 -3.86 0.69 0.40
C TRP A 65 -4.71 -0.37 1.09
N GLY A 66 -4.14 -1.54 1.37
CA GLY A 66 -4.83 -2.63 2.06
C GLY A 66 -4.66 -2.55 3.58
N PRO A 67 -3.79 -3.36 4.20
CA PRO A 67 -3.65 -3.45 5.65
C PRO A 67 -3.41 -2.11 6.37
N LEU A 68 -2.55 -1.24 5.86
CA LEU A 68 -2.27 0.04 6.53
C LEU A 68 -3.47 0.96 6.51
N LEU A 69 -4.05 1.22 5.33
CA LEU A 69 -5.18 2.15 5.21
C LEU A 69 -6.46 1.55 5.77
N VAL A 70 -6.87 0.35 5.35
CA VAL A 70 -8.16 -0.23 5.73
C VAL A 70 -8.11 -0.81 7.13
N ALA A 71 -7.20 -1.75 7.40
CA ALA A 71 -7.15 -2.42 8.70
C ALA A 71 -6.61 -1.48 9.79
N GLY A 72 -5.64 -0.61 9.47
CA GLY A 72 -5.14 0.40 10.40
C GLY A 72 -6.20 1.43 10.79
N SER A 73 -7.00 1.93 9.84
CA SER A 73 -8.12 2.82 10.17
C SER A 73 -9.16 2.13 11.05
N TYR A 74 -9.52 0.88 10.75
CA TYR A 74 -10.42 0.10 11.59
C TYR A 74 -9.86 -0.10 13.00
N PHE A 75 -8.57 -0.43 13.13
CA PHE A 75 -7.91 -0.58 14.42
C PHE A 75 -8.00 0.69 15.26
N VAL A 76 -7.72 1.85 14.66
CA VAL A 76 -7.80 3.15 15.32
C VAL A 76 -9.23 3.46 15.78
N MET A 77 -10.24 3.12 14.99
CA MET A 77 -11.64 3.38 15.33
C MET A 77 -12.23 2.40 16.35
N ALA A 78 -11.87 1.11 16.25
CA ALA A 78 -12.51 0.03 17.01
C ALA A 78 -11.65 -0.49 18.17
N GLY A 79 -10.39 -0.07 18.28
CA GLY A 79 -9.42 -0.50 19.30
C GLY A 79 -8.99 -1.97 19.19
N LYS A 80 -9.40 -2.69 18.15
CA LYS A 80 -9.10 -4.11 17.93
C LYS A 80 -9.01 -4.44 16.45
N LEU A 81 -8.28 -5.51 16.14
CA LEU A 81 -8.19 -6.07 14.79
C LEU A 81 -8.95 -7.40 14.74
N SER A 82 -9.67 -7.65 13.65
CA SER A 82 -10.25 -8.97 13.39
C SER A 82 -9.66 -9.57 12.11
N SER A 83 -9.67 -10.90 12.04
CA SER A 83 -9.23 -11.62 10.84
C SER A 83 -10.06 -11.25 9.60
N SER A 84 -11.37 -11.00 9.79
CA SER A 84 -12.25 -10.53 8.72
C SER A 84 -11.78 -9.20 8.14
N ILE A 85 -11.41 -8.23 8.99
CA ILE A 85 -10.93 -6.91 8.56
C ILE A 85 -9.59 -7.01 7.84
N LEU A 86 -8.67 -7.87 8.32
CA LEU A 86 -7.44 -8.15 7.59
C LEU A 86 -7.73 -8.70 6.19
N THR A 87 -8.66 -9.63 6.07
CA THR A 87 -9.05 -10.21 4.77
C THR A 87 -9.69 -9.16 3.87
N ILE A 88 -10.61 -8.33 4.39
CA ILE A 88 -11.23 -7.21 3.67
C ILE A 88 -10.16 -6.23 3.18
N SER A 89 -9.17 -5.92 4.02
CA SER A 89 -8.06 -5.04 3.65
C SER A 89 -7.25 -5.57 2.48
N LEU A 90 -7.05 -6.89 2.40
CA LEU A 90 -6.37 -7.54 1.28
C LEU A 90 -7.24 -7.53 0.01
N VAL A 91 -8.55 -7.79 0.13
CA VAL A 91 -9.50 -7.67 -1.00
C VAL A 91 -9.47 -6.25 -1.58
N TYR A 92 -9.41 -5.23 -0.73
CA TYR A 92 -9.32 -3.84 -1.21
C TYR A 92 -7.94 -3.51 -1.78
N GLY A 93 -6.86 -3.86 -1.09
CA GLY A 93 -5.48 -3.54 -1.49
C GLY A 93 -5.02 -4.21 -2.79
N THR A 94 -5.60 -5.36 -3.16
CA THR A 94 -5.34 -6.03 -4.44
C THR A 94 -5.76 -5.19 -5.65
N GLY A 95 -6.82 -4.38 -5.55
CA GLY A 95 -7.29 -3.52 -6.64
C GLY A 95 -6.26 -2.48 -7.08
N PRO A 96 -5.79 -1.58 -6.20
CA PRO A 96 -4.74 -0.61 -6.52
C PRO A 96 -3.43 -1.27 -6.97
N ALA A 97 -3.06 -2.42 -6.38
CA ALA A 97 -1.87 -3.17 -6.79
C ALA A 97 -1.99 -3.68 -8.24
N LEU A 98 -3.15 -4.21 -8.61
CA LEU A 98 -3.46 -4.64 -9.98
C LEU A 98 -3.43 -3.46 -10.95
N LEU A 99 -3.99 -2.31 -10.57
CA LEU A 99 -3.99 -1.09 -11.39
C LEU A 99 -2.56 -0.62 -11.69
N ILE A 100 -1.70 -0.58 -10.68
CA ILE A 100 -0.30 -0.18 -10.85
C ILE A 100 0.48 -1.22 -11.67
N LEU A 101 0.25 -2.51 -11.43
CA LEU A 101 0.85 -3.57 -12.23
C LEU A 101 0.46 -3.44 -13.71
N GLY A 102 -0.83 -3.25 -14.01
CA GLY A 102 -1.33 -3.02 -15.38
C GLY A 102 -0.64 -1.81 -16.02
N LYS A 103 -0.55 -0.69 -15.29
CA LYS A 103 0.17 0.50 -15.77
C LYS A 103 1.64 0.22 -16.06
N HIS A 104 2.32 -0.62 -15.28
CA HIS A 104 3.71 -1.00 -15.55
C HIS A 104 3.84 -1.97 -16.73
N ILE A 105 2.87 -2.85 -16.96
CA ILE A 105 2.83 -3.73 -18.14
C ILE A 105 2.69 -2.88 -19.41
N ASP A 106 1.75 -1.92 -19.43
CA ASP A 106 1.47 -1.08 -20.60
C ASP A 106 2.67 -0.20 -21.03
N LYS A 107 3.56 0.13 -20.08
CA LYS A 107 4.71 1.04 -20.31
C LYS A 107 6.07 0.36 -20.11
N ILE A 108 6.14 -0.95 -20.31
CA ILE A 108 7.36 -1.73 -20.06
C ILE A 108 8.57 -1.21 -20.87
N ASP A 109 8.35 -0.72 -22.09
CA ASP A 109 9.40 -0.16 -22.95
C ASP A 109 9.92 1.21 -22.44
N ASP A 110 9.02 2.05 -21.92
CA ASP A 110 9.39 3.31 -21.27
C ASP A 110 10.17 3.05 -19.98
N ASP A 111 9.72 2.09 -19.18
CA ASP A 111 10.41 1.69 -17.94
C ASP A 111 11.81 1.13 -18.26
N ARG A 112 11.96 0.37 -19.34
CA ARG A 112 13.26 -0.09 -19.86
C ARG A 112 14.17 1.07 -20.26
N ALA A 113 13.65 2.01 -21.05
CA ALA A 113 14.42 3.17 -21.52
C ALA A 113 14.90 4.05 -20.35
N ARG A 114 14.07 4.17 -19.31
CA ARG A 114 14.35 4.99 -18.11
C ARG A 114 15.04 4.23 -16.97
N LYS A 115 15.37 2.94 -17.16
CA LYS A 115 15.97 2.05 -16.15
C LYS A 115 15.17 1.99 -14.84
N VAL A 116 13.84 2.04 -14.94
CA VAL A 116 12.94 1.86 -13.80
C VAL A 116 12.75 0.37 -13.55
N GLN A 117 13.14 -0.12 -12.37
CA GLN A 117 12.99 -1.53 -12.02
C GLN A 117 11.55 -1.83 -11.57
N SER A 118 10.62 -1.90 -12.52
CA SER A 118 9.24 -2.36 -12.28
C SER A 118 9.16 -3.89 -12.33
N LEU A 119 8.15 -4.46 -11.66
CA LEU A 119 7.96 -5.92 -11.65
C LEU A 119 7.90 -6.51 -13.07
N PRO A 120 7.14 -5.93 -14.03
CA PRO A 120 7.10 -6.45 -15.39
C PRO A 120 8.44 -6.43 -16.13
N LEU A 121 9.31 -5.45 -15.83
CA LEU A 121 10.64 -5.39 -16.42
C LEU A 121 11.54 -6.53 -15.89
N VAL A 122 11.38 -6.91 -14.62
CA VAL A 122 12.19 -7.97 -13.97
C VAL A 122 11.72 -9.36 -14.40
N ILE A 123 10.41 -9.63 -14.39
CA ILE A 123 9.86 -10.98 -14.65
C ILE A 123 9.45 -11.22 -16.10
N GLY A 124 9.40 -10.16 -16.92
CA GLY A 124 8.96 -10.18 -18.31
C GLY A 124 7.44 -10.01 -18.47
N SER A 125 7.03 -9.52 -19.65
CA SER A 125 5.62 -9.21 -19.96
C SER A 125 4.66 -10.38 -19.78
N PRO A 126 4.94 -11.62 -20.27
CA PRO A 126 4.01 -12.74 -20.09
C PRO A 126 3.82 -13.10 -18.61
N SER A 127 4.90 -13.19 -17.84
CA SER A 127 4.84 -13.48 -16.40
C SER A 127 4.10 -12.37 -15.63
N ALA A 128 4.24 -11.11 -16.03
CA ALA A 128 3.52 -10.00 -15.44
C ALA A 128 2.01 -10.06 -15.71
N GLN A 129 1.60 -10.46 -16.91
CA GLN A 129 0.19 -10.70 -17.23
C GLN A 129 -0.39 -11.85 -16.41
N TYR A 130 0.34 -12.97 -16.27
CA TYR A 130 -0.08 -14.06 -15.37
C TYR A 130 -0.13 -13.63 -13.91
N THR A 131 0.79 -12.77 -13.46
CA THR A 131 0.76 -12.19 -12.11
C THR A 131 -0.50 -11.35 -11.91
N ALA A 132 -0.89 -10.54 -12.90
CA ALA A 132 -2.12 -9.76 -12.86
C ALA A 132 -3.37 -10.67 -12.78
N LEU A 133 -3.44 -11.72 -13.60
CA LEU A 133 -4.52 -12.72 -13.53
C LEU A 133 -4.55 -13.43 -12.17
N GLY A 134 -3.38 -13.75 -11.61
CA GLY A 134 -3.25 -14.33 -10.28
C GLY A 134 -3.77 -13.40 -9.19
N LEU A 135 -3.46 -12.11 -9.25
CA LEU A 135 -3.99 -11.12 -8.31
C LEU A 135 -5.51 -10.98 -8.40
N VAL A 136 -6.07 -11.00 -9.61
CA VAL A 136 -7.54 -11.02 -9.82
C VAL A 136 -8.15 -12.28 -9.17
N ALA A 137 -7.58 -13.46 -9.43
CA ALA A 137 -8.05 -14.71 -8.85
C ALA A 137 -7.98 -14.66 -7.31
N VAL A 138 -6.87 -14.22 -6.74
CA VAL A 138 -6.69 -14.04 -5.29
C VAL A 138 -7.75 -13.09 -4.72
N GLN A 139 -8.00 -11.95 -5.37
CA GLN A 139 -9.01 -11.00 -4.92
C GLN A 139 -10.40 -11.65 -4.84
N TRP A 140 -10.81 -12.39 -5.86
CA TRP A 140 -12.08 -13.11 -5.87
C TRP A 140 -12.13 -14.26 -4.86
N CYS A 141 -11.03 -15.00 -4.67
CA CYS A 141 -10.94 -16.04 -3.66
C CYS A 141 -11.10 -15.46 -2.25
N LEU A 142 -10.40 -14.37 -1.93
CA LEU A 142 -10.52 -13.69 -0.64
C LEU A 142 -11.96 -13.19 -0.39
N LEU A 143 -12.60 -12.61 -1.42
CA LEU A 143 -13.99 -12.19 -1.33
C LEU A 143 -14.94 -13.38 -1.12
N ALA A 144 -14.75 -14.46 -1.86
CA ALA A 144 -15.53 -15.69 -1.69
C ALA A 144 -15.36 -16.29 -0.29
N THR A 145 -14.14 -16.28 0.26
CA THR A 145 -13.88 -16.72 1.64
C THR A 145 -14.67 -15.90 2.65
N LEU A 146 -14.71 -14.57 2.52
CA LEU A 146 -15.51 -13.71 3.39
C LEU A 146 -17.00 -14.04 3.35
N ILE A 147 -17.54 -14.30 2.16
CA ILE A 147 -18.96 -14.63 1.96
C ILE A 147 -19.26 -16.01 2.56
N LEU A 148 -18.46 -17.03 2.24
CA LEU A 148 -18.70 -18.42 2.65
C LEU A 148 -18.57 -18.62 4.17
N THR A 149 -17.66 -17.89 4.80
CA THR A 149 -17.47 -17.94 6.26
C THR A 149 -18.48 -17.10 7.03
N GLN A 150 -19.38 -16.38 6.33
CA GLN A 150 -20.27 -15.38 6.93
C GLN A 150 -19.53 -14.38 7.82
N ALA A 151 -18.25 -14.15 7.57
CA ALA A 151 -17.39 -13.32 8.41
C ALA A 151 -17.74 -11.81 8.39
N MET A 152 -18.79 -11.46 7.65
CA MET A 152 -19.38 -10.13 7.55
C MET A 152 -20.68 -9.96 8.38
N TYR A 153 -21.14 -11.01 9.06
CA TYR A 153 -22.35 -11.02 9.91
C TYR A 153 -22.02 -11.36 11.37
#